data_AF-A0A2U2BNL2-F1
#
_entry.id   AF-A0A2U2BNL2-F1
#
_cell.length_a   1.000
_cell.length_b   1.000
_cell.length_c   1.000
_cell.angle_alpha   90.00
_cell.angle_beta   90.00
_cell.angle_gamma   90.00
#
_symmetry.space_group_name_H-M   'P 1'
#
loop_
_entity.id
_entity.type
_entity.pdbx_description
1 polymer ?
#
loop_
_entity_poly.entity_id
_entity_poly.type
_entity_poly.pdbx_seq_one_letter_code
_entity_poly.pdbx_strand_id
1 'polypeptide(L)'
;MRNVRSFGWNHKRLYRIYCEPELNLRIKRRIRLVYQVSEPLTIPSHINQAWSTNFMHDQLADARSIRILNVIDDFNYEHKGRLLAPL
;
A
#
# COMPACT_ATOMS: atom_id res chain seq x y z
N MET A 1 17.15 16.88 -14.57
CA MET A 1 15.95 17.03 -15.40
C MET A 1 16.11 16.17 -16.64
N ARG A 2 15.40 15.03 -16.74
CA ARG A 2 15.37 14.21 -17.96
C ARG A 2 14.07 14.53 -18.69
N ASN A 3 14.10 15.59 -19.50
CA ASN A 3 13.03 15.87 -20.44
C ASN A 3 13.68 16.39 -21.73
N VAL A 4 13.69 15.52 -22.75
CA VAL A 4 14.34 15.72 -24.05
C VAL A 4 13.34 16.40 -24.97
N ARG A 5 12.99 17.66 -24.68
CA ARG A 5 12.23 18.51 -25.59
C ARG A 5 12.84 19.90 -25.58
N SER A 6 13.37 20.30 -26.74
CA SER A 6 13.95 21.61 -27.02
C SER A 6 12.81 22.65 -27.07
N PHE A 7 12.58 23.32 -25.95
CA PHE A 7 11.69 24.48 -25.91
C PHE A 7 12.55 25.73 -26.07
N GLY A 8 12.12 26.71 -26.89
CA GLY A 8 12.82 27.99 -27.11
C GLY A 8 12.87 28.93 -25.90
N TRP A 9 12.51 28.43 -24.71
CA TRP A 9 12.44 29.18 -23.47
C TRP A 9 13.71 28.96 -22.65
N ASN A 10 14.19 30.01 -21.97
CA ASN A 10 15.37 29.91 -21.12
C ASN A 10 15.08 29.06 -19.86
N HIS A 11 15.64 27.85 -19.82
CA HIS A 11 15.50 26.90 -18.71
C HIS A 11 15.97 27.45 -17.35
N LYS A 12 16.88 28.44 -17.32
CA LYS A 12 17.32 29.10 -16.06
C LYS A 12 16.23 29.99 -15.47
N ARG A 13 15.43 30.67 -16.32
CA ARG A 13 14.31 31.49 -15.87
C ARG A 13 13.22 30.62 -15.26
N LEU A 14 12.92 29.49 -15.90
CA LEU A 14 11.98 28.51 -15.39
C LEU A 14 12.42 27.96 -14.02
N TYR A 15 13.70 27.61 -13.86
CA TYR A 15 14.24 27.14 -12.58
C TYR A 15 14.07 28.17 -11.44
N ARG A 16 14.33 29.46 -11.70
CA ARG A 16 14.14 30.53 -10.69
C ARG A 16 12.68 30.65 -10.24
N ILE A 17 11.73 30.60 -11.18
CA ILE A 17 10.28 30.64 -10.89
C ILE A 17 9.84 29.45 -10.03
N TYR A 18 10.45 28.27 -10.19
CA TYR A 18 10.16 27.12 -9.35
C TYR A 18 10.85 27.15 -7.98
N CYS A 19 11.98 27.85 -7.84
CA CYS A 19 12.74 27.94 -6.59
C CYS A 19 12.28 29.07 -5.66
N GLU A 20 11.88 30.22 -6.20
CA GLU A 20 11.38 31.37 -5.40
C GLU A 20 10.22 30.99 -4.45
N PRO A 21 9.22 30.18 -4.87
CA PRO A 21 8.15 29.70 -3.99
C PRO A 21 8.44 28.32 -3.35
N GLU A 22 9.69 27.85 -3.33
CA GLU A 22 10.09 26.52 -2.83
C GLU A 22 9.36 25.31 -3.47
N LEU A 23 8.79 25.50 -4.67
CA LEU A 23 8.07 24.47 -5.42
C LEU A 23 9.01 23.43 -6.06
N ASN A 24 10.32 23.58 -5.90
CA ASN A 24 11.35 22.62 -6.28
C ASN A 24 11.46 21.45 -5.29
N LEU A 25 10.31 20.90 -4.87
CA LEU A 25 10.23 19.79 -3.94
C LEU A 25 10.95 18.57 -4.51
N ARG A 26 11.94 18.07 -3.76
CA ARG A 26 12.62 16.83 -4.11
C ARG A 26 11.67 15.66 -3.89
N ILE A 27 11.39 14.89 -4.94
CA ILE A 27 10.62 13.64 -4.83
C ILE A 27 11.34 12.76 -3.81
N LYS A 28 10.68 12.49 -2.68
CA LYS A 28 11.20 11.57 -1.67
C LYS A 28 11.26 10.19 -2.30
N ARG A 29 12.42 9.53 -2.21
CA ARG A 29 12.56 8.14 -2.68
C ARG A 29 11.60 7.29 -1.86
N ARG A 30 10.82 6.43 -2.53
CA ARG A 30 9.96 5.45 -1.86
C ARG A 30 10.83 4.60 -0.92
N ILE A 31 10.65 4.79 0.38
CA ILE A 31 11.32 3.99 1.41
C ILE A 31 10.60 2.64 1.42
N ARG A 32 11.35 1.55 1.35
CA ARG A 32 10.78 0.22 1.58
C ARG A 32 10.48 0.10 3.07
N LEU A 33 9.25 -0.24 3.42
CA LEU A 33 8.92 -0.59 4.80
C LEU A 33 9.76 -1.82 5.17
N VAL A 34 10.51 -1.72 6.27
CA VAL A 34 11.19 -2.87 6.87
C VAL A 34 10.11 -3.65 7.61
N TYR A 35 9.82 -4.85 7.14
CA TYR A 35 8.90 -5.75 7.83
C TYR A 35 9.57 -6.24 9.11
N GLN A 36 8.96 -5.95 10.26
CA GLN A 36 9.29 -6.64 11.50
C GLN A 36 8.74 -8.07 11.41
N VAL A 37 9.39 -9.01 12.11
CA VAL A 37 8.86 -10.37 12.24
C VAL A 37 7.51 -10.28 12.93
N SER A 38 6.46 -10.77 12.28
CA SER A 38 5.12 -10.83 12.87
C SER A 38 5.15 -11.76 14.08
N GLU A 39 4.57 -11.34 15.19
CA GLU A 39 4.28 -12.24 16.30
C GLU A 39 3.30 -13.34 15.84
N PRO A 40 3.38 -14.54 16.43
CA PRO A 40 2.46 -15.62 16.12
C PRO A 40 1.01 -15.19 16.44
N LEU A 41 0.08 -15.53 15.55
CA LEU A 41 -1.33 -15.23 15.73
C LEU A 41 -1.91 -15.97 16.94
N THR A 42 -2.54 -15.23 17.85
CA THR A 42 -3.26 -15.82 18.99
C THR A 42 -4.57 -16.44 18.50
N ILE A 43 -4.78 -17.72 18.82
CA ILE A 43 -6.01 -18.44 18.49
C ILE A 43 -7.07 -18.12 19.56
N PRO A 44 -8.27 -17.64 19.20
CA PRO A 44 -9.35 -17.42 20.15
C PRO A 44 -9.85 -18.74 20.76
N SER A 45 -10.26 -18.72 22.03
CA SER A 45 -10.75 -19.89 22.76
C SER A 45 -12.27 -20.02 22.73
N HIS A 46 -12.99 -18.95 22.41
CA HIS A 46 -14.45 -18.93 22.29
C HIS A 46 -14.93 -18.23 21.02
N ILE A 47 -16.13 -18.59 20.58
CA ILE A 47 -16.86 -17.92 19.49
C ILE A 47 -16.97 -16.41 19.80
N ASN A 48 -16.87 -15.56 18.78
CA ASN A 48 -16.97 -14.11 18.89
C ASN A 48 -15.88 -13.41 19.74
N GLN A 49 -14.75 -14.06 19.98
CA GLN A 49 -13.65 -13.44 20.74
C GLN A 49 -12.71 -12.60 19.85
N ALA A 50 -12.53 -12.99 18.58
CA ALA A 50 -11.65 -12.30 17.64
C ALA A 50 -12.22 -12.38 16.23
N TRP A 51 -12.31 -11.23 15.56
CA TRP A 51 -12.80 -11.12 14.19
C TRP A 51 -11.73 -10.47 13.31
N SER A 52 -11.46 -11.11 12.17
CA SER A 52 -10.62 -10.54 11.13
C SER A 52 -11.49 -9.86 10.08
N THR A 53 -11.09 -8.65 9.70
CA THR A 53 -11.72 -7.93 8.58
C THR A 53 -10.69 -7.63 7.51
N ASN A 54 -11.07 -7.83 6.25
CA ASN A 54 -10.25 -7.42 5.12
C ASN A 54 -11.08 -6.79 4.02
N PHE A 55 -10.43 -5.96 3.20
CA PHE A 55 -11.03 -5.39 2.01
C PHE A 55 -10.37 -6.01 0.79
N MET A 56 -11.18 -6.60 -0.09
CA MET A 56 -10.74 -7.01 -1.41
C MET A 56 -11.18 -5.97 -2.44
N HIS A 57 -10.31 -5.67 -3.39
CA HIS A 57 -10.61 -4.80 -4.52
C HIS A 57 -10.46 -5.60 -5.81
N ASP A 58 -11.49 -5.59 -6.64
CA ASP A 58 -11.47 -6.27 -7.93
C ASP A 58 -12.07 -5.37 -9.03
N GLN A 59 -11.67 -5.62 -10.28
CA GLN A 59 -12.16 -4.89 -11.44
C GLN A 59 -12.88 -5.84 -12.39
N LEU A 60 -14.15 -5.56 -12.63
CA LEU A 60 -14.99 -6.32 -13.55
C LEU A 60 -14.56 -6.06 -15.00
N ALA A 61 -14.93 -6.98 -15.91
CA ALA A 61 -14.59 -6.87 -17.33
C ALA A 61 -15.14 -5.59 -18.00
N ASP A 62 -16.17 -4.97 -17.41
CA ASP A 62 -16.76 -3.70 -17.84
C ASP A 62 -16.10 -2.46 -17.18
N ALA A 63 -14.90 -2.63 -16.62
CA ALA A 63 -14.09 -1.61 -15.94
C ALA A 63 -14.65 -1.05 -14.63
N ARG A 64 -15.80 -1.54 -14.14
CA ARG A 64 -16.30 -1.16 -12.80
C ARG A 64 -15.42 -1.77 -11.71
N SER A 65 -15.05 -0.96 -10.72
CA SER A 65 -14.33 -1.41 -9.54
C SER A 65 -15.30 -1.80 -8.43
N ILE A 66 -15.11 -2.98 -7.86
CA ILE A 66 -15.83 -3.43 -6.65
C ILE A 66 -14.87 -3.48 -5.47
N ARG A 67 -15.39 -3.11 -4.29
CA ARG A 67 -14.72 -3.33 -3.02
C ARG A 67 -15.61 -4.20 -2.15
N ILE A 68 -15.06 -5.30 -1.67
CA ILE A 68 -15.77 -6.27 -0.85
C ILE A 68 -15.18 -6.19 0.55
N LEU A 69 -16.04 -5.97 1.55
CA LEU A 69 -15.69 -6.12 2.96
C LEU A 69 -15.92 -7.58 3.36
N ASN A 70 -14.85 -8.26 3.73
CA ASN A 70 -14.93 -9.60 4.31
C ASN A 70 -14.80 -9.49 5.83
N VAL A 71 -15.74 -10.09 6.55
CA VAL A 71 -15.72 -10.22 8.02
C VAL A 71 -15.73 -11.70 8.34
N ILE A 72 -14.73 -12.16 9.09
CA ILE A 72 -14.52 -13.57 9.42
C ILE A 72 -14.37 -13.70 10.93
N ASP A 73 -15.04 -14.70 11.51
CA ASP A 73 -14.80 -15.12 12.90
C ASP A 73 -13.59 -16.04 12.95
N ASP A 74 -12.54 -15.61 13.65
CA ASP A 74 -11.25 -16.32 13.70
C ASP A 74 -11.37 -17.64 14.46
N PHE A 75 -12.40 -17.82 15.29
CA PHE A 75 -12.67 -19.09 15.99
C PHE A 75 -13.16 -20.18 15.05
N ASN A 76 -13.97 -19.82 14.05
CA ASN A 76 -14.55 -20.77 13.08
C ASN A 76 -13.61 -21.04 11.89
N TYR A 77 -12.49 -20.30 11.79
CA TYR A 77 -11.53 -20.47 10.71
C TYR A 77 -10.61 -21.65 11.02
N GLU A 78 -11.09 -22.85 10.71
CA GLU A 78 -10.33 -24.09 10.88
C GLU A 78 -8.98 -24.05 10.12
N HIS A 79 -7.91 -23.75 10.86
CA HIS A 79 -6.56 -24.32 10.73
C HIS A 79 -5.76 -24.20 9.42
N LYS A 80 -6.10 -23.36 8.43
CA LYS A 80 -5.32 -23.26 7.16
C LYS A 80 -4.08 -22.33 7.15
N GLY A 81 -3.44 -22.08 8.29
CA GLY A 81 -2.29 -21.18 8.38
C GLY A 81 -0.97 -21.76 8.93
N ARG A 82 -0.96 -23.01 9.41
CA ARG A 82 0.24 -23.62 10.04
C ARG A 82 1.19 -24.26 9.01
N LEU A 83 1.53 -23.57 7.94
CA LEU A 83 2.56 -23.99 6.97
C LEU A 83 3.54 -22.88 6.60
N LEU A 84 3.75 -21.89 7.48
CA LEU A 84 4.85 -20.94 7.36
C LEU A 84 5.47 -20.68 8.74
N ALA A 85 5.94 -21.73 9.39
CA ALA A 85 6.99 -21.60 10.39
C ALA A 85 8.31 -21.99 9.69
N PRO A 86 9.35 -21.13 9.67
CA PRO A 86 10.65 -21.56 9.17
C PRO A 86 11.20 -22.65 10.11
N LEU A 87 11.68 -23.74 9.52
CA LEU A 87 12.75 -24.53 10.15
C LEU A 87 14.00 -23.64 10.29
#